data_AF-A0A7W4EW76-F1
#
_entry.id   AF-A0A7W4EW76-F1
#
_cell.length_a   1.000
_cell.length_b   1.000
_cell.length_c   1.000
_cell.angle_alpha   90.00
_cell.angle_beta   90.00
_cell.angle_gamma   90.00
#
_symmetry.space_group_name_H-M   'P 1'
#
loop_
_entity.id
_entity.type
_entity.pdbx_description
1 polymer ?
#
loop_
_entity_poly.entity_id
_entity_poly.type
_entity_poly.pdbx_seq_one_letter_code
_entity_poly.pdbx_strand_id
1 'polypeptide(L)'
;MQIVRAIALRLARAMQQNIYVVLLVVFLVWISFFDSYSILSVLGSRRRVHALRTQREYYTKRIAAERQRLHELRTDRENLEKFARESYYMSRPNEDVYVVGEE
;
A
#
# COMPACT_ATOMS: atom_id res chain seq x y z
N MET A 1 -0.43 -7.56 42.85
CA MET A 1 -1.56 -6.63 43.11
C MET A 1 -1.33 -5.67 44.30
N GLN A 2 -0.47 -5.99 45.28
CA GLN A 2 -0.15 -5.11 46.42
C GLN A 2 0.71 -3.88 46.02
N ILE A 3 1.72 -4.07 45.17
CA ILE A 3 2.66 -3.02 44.74
C ILE A 3 1.95 -1.91 43.96
N VAL A 4 1.07 -2.28 43.04
CA VAL A 4 0.28 -1.35 42.23
C VAL A 4 -0.60 -0.46 43.13
N ARG A 5 -1.20 -1.04 44.18
CA ARG A 5 -2.06 -0.33 45.13
C ARG A 5 -1.26 0.65 46.00
N ALA A 6 -0.06 0.27 46.44
CA ALA A 6 0.83 1.14 47.22
C ALA A 6 1.35 2.33 46.39
N ILE A 7 1.68 2.09 45.10
CA ILE A 7 2.07 3.14 44.16
C ILE A 7 0.89 4.09 43.90
N ALA A 8 -0.31 3.55 43.69
CA ALA A 8 -1.52 4.35 43.49
C ALA A 8 -1.85 5.25 44.70
N LEU A 9 -1.72 4.72 45.94
CA LEU A 9 -1.95 5.49 47.16
C LEU A 9 -0.90 6.60 47.38
N ARG A 10 0.37 6.35 47.05
CA ARG A 10 1.43 7.36 47.10
C ARG A 10 1.22 8.46 46.06
N LEU A 11 0.82 8.10 44.84
CA LEU A 11 0.48 9.05 43.78
C LEU A 11 -0.76 9.89 44.13
N ALA A 12 -1.79 9.28 44.73
CA ALA A 12 -3.01 9.98 45.14
C ALA A 12 -2.74 11.05 46.22
N ARG A 13 -1.90 10.76 47.22
CA ARG A 13 -1.47 11.76 48.21
C ARG A 13 -0.66 12.90 47.59
N ALA A 14 0.24 12.59 46.65
CA ALA A 14 1.02 13.61 45.94
C ALA A 14 0.15 14.54 45.08
N MET A 15 -0.92 14.03 44.47
CA MET A 15 -1.89 14.85 43.74
C MET A 15 -2.66 15.83 44.63
N GLN A 16 -2.99 15.47 45.88
CA GLN A 16 -3.72 16.38 46.78
C GLN A 16 -2.87 17.50 47.36
N GLN A 17 -1.55 17.32 47.47
CA GLN A 17 -0.66 18.31 48.07
C GLN A 17 -0.02 19.25 47.04
N ASN A 18 -0.04 18.91 45.75
CA ASN A 18 0.73 19.66 44.76
C ASN A 18 -0.01 19.82 43.42
N ILE A 19 -0.48 21.05 43.15
CA ILE A 19 -1.21 21.40 41.93
C ILE A 19 -0.38 21.18 40.66
N TYR A 20 0.96 21.27 40.75
CA TYR A 20 1.86 20.99 39.62
C TYR A 20 1.83 19.53 39.19
N VAL A 21 1.61 18.59 40.13
CA VAL A 21 1.50 17.16 39.83
C VAL A 21 0.20 16.87 39.10
N VAL A 22 -0.90 17.49 39.53
CA VAL A 22 -2.20 17.38 38.84
C VAL A 22 -2.10 17.95 37.43
N LEU A 23 -1.49 19.13 37.27
CA LEU A 23 -1.31 19.76 35.96
C LEU A 23 -0.47 18.89 35.02
N LEU A 24 0.61 18.28 35.54
CA LEU A 24 1.46 17.35 34.79
C LEU A 24 0.71 16.07 34.40
N VAL A 25 -0.10 15.49 35.29
CA VAL A 25 -0.93 14.31 34.98
C VAL A 25 -1.96 14.63 33.91
N VAL A 26 -2.66 15.77 34.03
CA VAL A 26 -3.62 16.24 33.01
C VAL A 26 -2.92 16.46 31.67
N PHE A 27 -1.73 17.06 31.68
CA PHE A 27 -0.93 17.29 30.47
C PHE A 27 -0.47 15.98 29.82
N LEU A 28 -0.03 14.99 30.61
CA LEU A 28 0.32 13.66 30.12
C LEU A 28 -0.89 12.90 29.56
N VAL A 29 -2.04 12.99 30.22
CA VAL A 29 -3.31 12.42 29.72
C VAL A 29 -3.72 13.12 28.43
N TRP A 30 -3.59 14.45 28.36
CA TRP A 30 -3.88 15.21 27.15
C TRP A 30 -3.00 14.79 25.98
N ILE A 31 -1.67 14.71 26.16
CA ILE A 31 -0.78 14.22 25.10
C ILE A 31 -1.07 12.75 24.77
N SER A 32 -1.38 11.91 25.74
CA SER A 32 -1.62 10.49 25.48
C SER A 32 -2.93 10.22 24.73
N PHE A 33 -4.00 10.98 25.02
CA PHE A 33 -5.35 10.76 24.46
C PHE A 33 -5.71 11.69 23.30
N PHE A 34 -5.24 12.93 23.30
CA PHE A 34 -5.56 13.93 22.28
C PHE A 34 -4.44 14.15 21.25
N ASP A 35 -3.18 13.76 21.53
CA ASP A 35 -2.14 13.82 20.51
C ASP A 35 -2.33 12.74 19.44
N SER A 36 -1.92 13.04 18.22
CA SER A 36 -2.27 12.34 16.97
C SER A 36 -1.71 10.92 16.83
N TYR A 37 -1.19 10.33 17.90
CA TYR A 37 -0.70 8.95 18.00
C TYR A 37 -1.83 7.95 18.28
N SER A 38 -3.00 8.15 17.65
CA SER A 38 -4.01 7.11 17.69
C SER A 38 -3.42 5.84 17.07
N ILE A 39 -3.53 4.72 17.78
CA ILE A 39 -3.07 3.41 17.27
C ILE A 39 -3.67 3.12 15.89
N LEU A 40 -4.88 3.64 15.65
CA LEU A 40 -5.58 3.60 14.37
C LEU A 40 -4.83 4.32 13.23
N SER A 41 -4.23 5.50 13.49
CA SER A 41 -3.47 6.24 12.48
C SER A 41 -2.19 5.50 12.08
N VAL A 42 -1.51 4.90 13.05
CA VAL A 42 -0.32 4.07 12.83
C VAL A 42 -0.67 2.80 12.04
N LEU A 43 -1.76 2.11 12.40
CA LEU A 43 -2.23 0.94 11.65
C LEU A 43 -2.65 1.31 10.22
N GLY A 44 -3.38 2.41 10.04
CA GLY A 44 -3.78 2.91 8.73
C GLY A 44 -2.58 3.23 7.84
N SER A 45 -1.57 3.88 8.41
CA SER A 45 -0.33 4.21 7.71
C SER A 45 0.44 2.95 7.30
N ARG A 46 0.54 1.95 8.18
CA ARG A 46 1.19 0.66 7.87
C ARG A 46 0.45 -0.09 6.76
N ARG A 47 -0.88 -0.11 6.78
CA ARG A 47 -1.69 -0.71 5.70
C ARG A 47 -1.45 0.00 4.37
N ARG A 48 -1.41 1.33 4.36
CA ARG A 48 -1.14 2.12 3.16
C ARG A 48 0.25 1.85 2.60
N VAL A 49 1.27 1.78 3.45
CA VAL A 49 2.63 1.39 3.04
C VAL A 49 2.66 0.00 2.42
N HIS A 50 1.97 -0.97 3.03
CA HIS A 50 1.90 -2.33 2.48
C HIS A 50 1.20 -2.35 1.12
N ALA A 51 0.06 -1.69 0.98
CA ALA A 51 -0.66 -1.59 -0.30
C ALA A 51 0.19 -0.97 -1.41
N LEU A 52 0.92 0.12 -1.10
CA LEU A 52 1.83 0.77 -2.06
C LEU A 52 2.98 -0.15 -2.47
N ARG A 53 3.54 -0.94 -1.55
CA ARG A 53 4.59 -1.93 -1.86
C ARG A 53 4.07 -3.01 -2.79
N THR A 54 2.88 -3.55 -2.53
CA THR A 54 2.25 -4.56 -3.39
C THR A 54 1.97 -4.01 -4.79
N GLN A 55 1.45 -2.79 -4.89
CA GLN A 55 1.25 -2.13 -6.20
C GLN A 55 2.57 -1.94 -6.94
N ARG A 56 3.62 -1.45 -6.24
CA ARG A 56 4.95 -1.29 -6.83
C ARG A 56 5.46 -2.61 -7.40
N GLU A 57 5.37 -3.70 -6.65
CA GLU A 57 5.85 -5.00 -7.09
C GLU A 57 5.07 -5.50 -8.32
N TYR A 58 3.74 -5.37 -8.30
CA TYR A 58 2.87 -5.69 -9.44
C TYR A 58 3.28 -4.93 -10.71
N TYR A 59 3.39 -3.60 -10.64
CA TYR A 59 3.74 -2.79 -11.81
C TYR A 59 5.18 -3.05 -12.27
N THR A 60 6.11 -3.33 -11.36
CA THR A 60 7.49 -3.68 -11.74
C THR A 60 7.53 -4.95 -12.58
N LYS A 61 6.80 -6.00 -12.17
CA LYS A 61 6.68 -7.25 -12.93
C LYS A 61 6.00 -7.02 -14.28
N ARG A 62 4.93 -6.24 -14.30
CA ARG A 62 4.22 -5.91 -15.55
C ARG A 62 5.12 -5.14 -16.52
N ILE A 63 5.85 -4.13 -16.06
CA ILE A 63 6.79 -3.37 -16.90
C ILE A 63 7.88 -4.27 -17.47
N ALA A 64 8.41 -5.21 -16.68
CA ALA A 64 9.41 -6.16 -17.18
C ALA A 64 8.85 -7.05 -18.30
N ALA A 65 7.66 -7.61 -18.10
CA ALA A 65 6.98 -8.43 -19.12
C ALA A 65 6.66 -7.63 -20.40
N GLU A 66 6.12 -6.41 -20.27
CA GLU A 66 5.82 -5.56 -21.42
C GLU A 66 7.08 -5.12 -22.17
N ARG A 67 8.18 -4.86 -21.46
CA ARG A 67 9.47 -4.56 -22.11
C ARG A 67 9.97 -5.74 -22.93
N GLN A 68 9.84 -6.96 -22.43
CA GLN A 68 10.21 -8.17 -23.16
C GLN A 68 9.36 -8.33 -24.41
N ARG A 69 8.02 -8.18 -24.31
CA ARG A 69 7.11 -8.21 -25.46
C ARG A 69 7.45 -7.13 -26.49
N LEU A 70 7.71 -5.90 -26.05
CA LEU A 70 8.13 -4.82 -26.94
C LEU A 70 9.46 -5.10 -27.64
N HIS A 71 10.38 -5.79 -26.97
CA HIS A 71 11.64 -6.19 -27.57
C HIS A 71 11.41 -7.26 -28.65
N GLU A 72 10.63 -8.29 -28.36
CA GLU A 72 10.24 -9.34 -29.31
C GLU A 72 9.55 -8.76 -30.54
N LEU A 73 8.61 -7.83 -30.36
CA LEU A 73 7.93 -7.13 -31.46
C LEU A 73 8.86 -6.25 -32.32
N ARG A 74 9.97 -5.75 -31.74
CA ARG A 74 10.90 -4.86 -32.46
C ARG A 74 12.02 -5.61 -33.16
N THR A 75 12.42 -6.76 -32.62
CA THR A 75 13.57 -7.51 -33.09
C THR A 75 13.17 -8.67 -34.00
N ASP A 76 11.97 -9.22 -33.82
CA ASP A 76 11.47 -10.33 -34.61
C ASP A 76 10.29 -9.89 -35.51
N ARG A 77 10.56 -9.86 -36.81
CA ARG A 77 9.60 -9.46 -37.84
C ARG A 77 8.43 -10.44 -37.97
N GLU A 78 8.67 -11.72 -37.73
CA GLU A 78 7.64 -12.76 -37.80
C GLU A 78 6.67 -12.63 -36.62
N ASN A 79 7.20 -12.41 -35.41
CA ASN A 79 6.37 -12.13 -34.23
C ASN A 79 5.58 -10.83 -34.35
N LEU A 80 6.16 -9.79 -34.97
CA LEU A 80 5.45 -8.55 -35.24
C LEU A 80 4.29 -8.75 -36.23
N GLU A 81 4.52 -9.48 -37.33
CA GLU A 81 3.49 -9.79 -38.31
C GLU A 81 2.37 -10.65 -37.70
N LYS A 82 2.74 -11.66 -36.91
CA LYS A 82 1.78 -12.49 -36.17
C LYS A 82 0.93 -11.65 -35.20
N PHE A 83 1.55 -10.79 -34.40
CA PHE A 83 0.85 -9.89 -33.48
C PHE A 83 -0.10 -8.93 -34.21
N ALA A 84 0.34 -8.33 -35.32
CA ALA A 84 -0.50 -7.45 -36.12
C ALA A 84 -1.72 -8.19 -36.74
N ARG A 85 -1.54 -9.45 -37.14
CA ARG A 85 -2.61 -10.29 -37.69
C ARG A 85 -3.60 -10.75 -36.62
N GLU A 86 -3.12 -11.19 -35.46
CA GLU A 86 -3.99 -11.72 -34.38
C GLU A 86 -4.67 -10.61 -33.57
N SER A 87 -3.97 -9.53 -33.24
CA SER A 87 -4.50 -8.48 -32.36
C SER A 87 -5.22 -7.37 -33.12
N TYR A 88 -4.83 -7.11 -34.37
CA TYR A 88 -5.34 -5.98 -35.16
C TYR A 88 -5.93 -6.40 -36.51
N TYR A 89 -5.96 -7.70 -36.83
CA TYR A 89 -6.50 -8.23 -38.08
C TYR A 89 -5.93 -7.56 -39.34
N MET A 90 -4.65 -7.16 -39.30
CA MET A 90 -4.00 -6.49 -40.42
C MET A 90 -3.78 -7.44 -41.61
N SER A 91 -4.17 -6.98 -42.80
CA SER A 91 -4.00 -7.66 -44.10
C SER A 91 -3.03 -6.90 -45.00
N ARG A 92 -2.40 -7.59 -45.96
CA ARG A 92 -1.74 -6.93 -47.09
C ARG A 92 -2.78 -6.46 -48.13
N PRO A 93 -2.45 -5.50 -49.01
CA PRO A 93 -3.42 -4.91 -49.96
C PRO A 93 -4.13 -5.89 -50.90
N ASN A 94 -3.57 -7.09 -51.11
CA ASN A 94 -4.13 -8.14 -51.97
C ASN A 94 -4.40 -9.43 -51.18
N GLU A 95 -4.67 -9.32 -49.88
CA GLU A 95 -4.85 -10.45 -48.97
C GLU A 95 -6.16 -10.32 -48.20
N ASP A 96 -7.00 -11.36 -48.27
CA ASP A 96 -8.25 -11.45 -47.54
C ASP A 96 -8.03 -12.20 -46.21
N VAL A 97 -8.47 -11.62 -45.09
CA VAL A 97 -8.34 -12.21 -43.74
C VAL A 97 -9.68 -12.78 -43.32
N TYR A 98 -9.71 -14.08 -43.01
CA TYR A 98 -10.90 -14.77 -42.52
C TYR A 98 -10.78 -15.04 -41.02
N VAL A 99 -11.76 -14.57 -40.23
CA VAL A 99 -11.86 -14.87 -38.80
C VAL A 99 -12.91 -15.97 -38.66
N VAL A 100 -12.49 -17.18 -38.31
CA VAL A 100 -13.39 -18.31 -38.08
C VAL A 100 -13.82 -18.28 -36.62
N GLY A 101 -15.09 -17.96 -36.38
CA GLY A 101 -15.71 -18.11 -35.06
C GLY A 101 -16.11 -19.57 -34.83
N GLU A 102 -15.85 -20.10 -33.65
CA GLU A 102 -16.50 -21.32 -33.19
C GLU A 102 -17.92 -20.94 -32.74
N GLU A 103 -18.94 -21.39 -33.49
CA GLU A 103 -20.34 -21.38 -33.06
C GLU A 103 -20.63 -22.50 -32.07
#